data_AF-A0A9D8Q6B4-F1
#
_entry.id   AF-A0A9D8Q6B4-F1
#
_cell.length_a   1.000
_cell.length_b   1.000
_cell.length_c   1.000
_cell.angle_alpha   90.00
_cell.angle_beta   90.00
_cell.angle_gamma   90.00
#
_symmetry.space_group_name_H-M   'P 1'
#
loop_
_entity.id
_entity.type
_entity.pdbx_description
1 polymer ?
#
loop_
_entity_poly.entity_id
_entity_poly.type
_entity_poly.pdbx_seq_one_letter_code
_entity_poly.pdbx_strand_id
1 'polypeptide(L)' 'MNILFITADQWRGDSTGYAGHPVVRTPNLDALAAEGTAFLRHYAQAAPCSPARAALYTGLYQMNNRVCRNG' A
#
# COMPACT_ATOMS: atom_id res chain seq x y z
N MET A 1 21.59 -1.80 -9.39
CA MET A 1 20.23 -1.32 -9.08
C MET A 1 19.66 -2.24 -8.02
N ASN A 2 19.19 -1.69 -6.92
CA ASN A 2 18.57 -2.45 -5.83
C ASN A 2 17.13 -1.94 -5.64
N ILE A 3 16.22 -2.81 -5.18
CA ILE A 3 14.82 -2.46 -4.92
C ILE A 3 14.55 -2.63 -3.42
N LEU A 4 14.06 -1.58 -2.77
CA LEU A 4 13.54 -1.63 -1.40
C LEU A 4 12.01 -1.59 -1.46
N PHE A 5 11.36 -2.69 -1.10
CA PHE A 5 9.90 -2.79 -1.10
C PHE A 5 9.37 -2.78 0.33
N ILE A 6 8.75 -1.65 0.72
CA ILE A 6 8.21 -1.44 2.06
C ILE A 6 6.69 -1.60 2.02
N THR A 7 6.14 -2.39 2.94
CA THR A 7 4.69 -2.52 3.13
C THR A 7 4.35 -2.29 4.59
N ALA A 8 3.17 -1.73 4.87
CA ALA A 8 2.64 -1.62 6.23
C ALA A 8 1.22 -2.18 6.28
N ASP A 9 0.88 -2.85 7.37
CA ASP A 9 -0.44 -3.44 7.56
C ASP A 9 -1.44 -2.40 8.09
N GLN A 10 -2.70 -2.51 7.65
CA GLN A 10 -3.83 -1.67 8.06
C GLN A 10 -3.64 -0.13 7.90
N TRP A 11 -2.72 0.32 7.04
CA TRP A 11 -2.49 1.74 6.82
C TRP A 11 -3.59 2.35 5.95
N ARG A 12 -4.27 3.37 6.46
CA ARG A 12 -5.19 4.19 5.67
C ARG A 12 -4.42 5.15 4.76
N GLY A 13 -4.85 5.26 3.50
CA GLY A 13 -4.22 6.14 2.51
C GLY A 13 -4.35 7.64 2.80
N ASP A 14 -5.28 8.05 3.67
CA ASP A 14 -5.47 9.44 4.09
C ASP A 14 -4.70 9.80 5.37
N SER A 15 -4.00 8.84 5.99
CA SER A 15 -3.27 9.03 7.24
C SER A 15 -1.81 9.44 7.03
N THR A 16 -1.57 10.38 6.11
CA THR A 16 -0.24 10.94 5.81
C THR A 16 -0.31 12.44 5.52
N GLY A 17 0.80 13.14 5.79
CA GLY A 17 0.94 14.57 5.53
C GLY A 17 0.83 14.90 4.04
N TYR A 18 1.52 14.14 3.17
CA TYR A 18 1.43 14.32 1.71
C TYR A 18 0.02 14.10 1.14
N ALA A 19 -0.84 13.33 1.83
CA ALA A 19 -2.24 13.14 1.45
C ALA A 19 -3.18 14.22 2.03
N GLY A 20 -2.64 15.22 2.73
CA GLY A 20 -3.38 16.36 3.26
C GLY A 20 -4.01 16.12 4.64
N HIS A 21 -3.55 15.13 5.42
CA HIS A 21 -4.10 14.93 6.76
C HIS A 21 -3.88 16.17 7.65
N PRO A 22 -4.90 16.70 8.36
CA PRO A 22 -4.80 17.97 9.08
C PRO A 22 -3.95 17.97 10.35
N VAL A 23 -3.40 16.81 10.77
CA VAL A 23 -2.81 16.61 12.12
C VAL A 23 -1.61 15.68 12.05
N VAL A 24 -1.73 14.55 11.35
CA VAL A 24 -0.66 13.57 11.18
C VAL A 24 0.50 14.22 10.43
N ARG A 25 1.69 14.12 11.03
CA ARG A 25 2.95 14.60 10.46
C ARG A 25 3.81 13.42 10.08
N THR A 26 4.16 13.30 8.81
CA THR A 26 4.97 12.20 8.28
C THR A 26 6.16 12.72 7.47
N PRO A 27 7.06 13.53 8.09
CA PRO A 27 8.06 14.30 7.34
C PRO A 27 8.95 13.45 6.42
N ASN A 28 9.31 12.23 6.84
CA ASN A 28 10.13 11.33 6.03
C ASN A 28 9.37 10.76 4.81
N LEU A 29 8.07 10.49 4.95
CA LEU A 29 7.24 10.03 3.82
C LEU A 29 6.89 11.19 2.89
N ASP A 30 6.68 12.37 3.46
CA ASP A 30 6.36 13.58 2.71
C ASP A 30 7.55 13.99 1.84
N ALA A 31 8.78 13.89 2.37
CA ALA A 31 10.01 14.06 1.59
C ALA A 31 10.14 13.00 0.47
N LEU A 32 9.91 11.72 0.79
CA LEU A 32 9.94 10.64 -0.22
C LEU A 32 8.90 10.85 -1.33
N ALA A 33 7.71 11.34 -0.98
CA ALA A 33 6.66 11.65 -1.94
C ALA A 33 7.03 12.85 -2.84
N ALA A 34 7.73 13.85 -2.29
CA ALA A 34 8.18 15.04 -3.03
C ALA A 34 9.34 14.74 -4.01
N GLU A 35 10.22 13.80 -3.66
CA GLU A 35 11.32 13.36 -4.53
C GLU A 35 10.90 12.28 -5.53
N GLY A 36 9.71 11.72 -5.37
CA GLY A 36 9.21 10.57 -6.13
C GLY A 36 7.85 10.81 -6.77
N THR A 37 7.01 9.78 -6.75
CA THR A 37 5.65 9.83 -7.28
C THR A 37 4.69 9.16 -6.31
N ALA A 38 3.68 9.90 -5.86
CA ALA A 38 2.61 9.39 -5.01
C ALA A 38 1.39 8.97 -5.85
N PHE A 39 0.88 7.76 -5.62
CA PHE A 39 -0.31 7.24 -6.30
C PHE A 39 -1.55 7.42 -5.41
N LEU A 40 -2.25 8.54 -5.57
CA LEU A 40 -3.45 8.87 -4.77
C LEU A 40 -4.69 8.01 -5.08
N ARG A 41 -4.63 7.21 -6.15
CA ARG A 41 -5.70 6.29 -6.59
C ARG A 41 -5.20 4.86 -6.69
N HIS A 42 -4.50 4.40 -5.66
CA HIS A 42 -4.02 3.03 -5.53
C HIS A 42 -5.00 2.18 -4.73
N TYR A 43 -5.40 1.03 -5.27
CA TYR A 43 -6.37 0.12 -4.65
C TYR A 43 -5.76 -1.26 -4.45
N ALA A 44 -5.88 -1.81 -3.24
CA ALA A 44 -5.57 -3.21 -3.00
C ALA A 44 -6.61 -4.10 -3.69
N GLN A 45 -6.17 -5.25 -4.20
CA GLN A 45 -7.06 -6.22 -4.86
C GLN A 45 -8.07 -6.88 -3.91
N ALA A 46 -7.79 -6.88 -2.61
CA ALA A 46 -8.64 -7.45 -1.59
C ALA A 46 -8.48 -6.68 -0.28
N ALA A 47 -9.51 -6.71 0.57
CA ALA A 47 -9.47 -6.09 1.90
C ALA A 47 -8.74 -6.93 2.96
N PRO A 48 -8.91 -8.27 3.05
CA PRO A 48 -8.23 -9.07 4.06
C PRO A 48 -6.72 -9.19 3.79
N CYS A 49 -5.93 -9.35 4.86
CA CYS A 49 -4.48 -9.21 4.82
C CYS A 49 -3.78 -10.30 3.97
N SER A 50 -4.13 -11.58 4.11
CA SER A 50 -3.51 -12.65 3.31
C SER A 50 -3.87 -12.59 1.82
N PRO A 51 -5.16 -12.41 1.43
CA PRO A 51 -5.55 -12.17 0.04
C PRO A 51 -4.88 -10.95 -0.61
N ALA A 52 -4.80 -9.82 0.10
CA ALA A 52 -4.19 -8.60 -0.42
C ALA A 52 -2.69 -8.80 -0.71
N ARG A 53 -1.97 -9.44 0.22
CA ARG A 53 -0.55 -9.78 0.04
C ARG A 53 -0.33 -10.82 -1.05
N ALA A 54 -1.18 -11.84 -1.14
CA ALA A 54 -1.09 -12.83 -2.20
C ALA A 54 -1.22 -12.18 -3.59
N ALA A 55 -2.17 -11.28 -3.78
CA ALA A 55 -2.31 -10.54 -5.02
C ALA A 55 -1.10 -9.64 -5.31
N LEU A 56 -0.58 -8.95 -4.30
CA LEU A 56 0.60 -8.09 -4.42
C LEU A 56 1.88 -8.85 -4.81
N TYR A 57 2.11 -10.03 -4.22
CA TYR A 57 3.32 -10.82 -4.46
C TYR A 57 3.26 -11.65 -5.74
N THR A 58 2.05 -12.02 -6.20
CA THR A 58 1.89 -12.83 -7.42
C THR A 58 1.58 -11.99 -8.66
N GLY A 59 1.12 -10.75 -8.49
CA GLY A 59 0.59 -9.94 -9.58
C GLY A 59 -0.73 -10.50 -10.16
N LEU A 60 -1.40 -11.40 -9.45
CA LEU A 60 -2.60 -12.10 -9.92
C LEU A 60 -3.82 -11.70 -9.08
N TYR A 61 -4.98 -11.59 -9.75
CA TYR A 61 -6.28 -11.48 -9.10
C TYR A 61 -6.58 -12.70 -8.21
N GLN A 62 -7.45 -12.52 -7.21
CA GLN A 62 -7.87 -13.62 -6.31
C GLN A 62 -8.43 -14.83 -7.06
N MET A 63 -9.14 -14.61 -8.17
CA MET A 63 -9.66 -15.68 -9.03
C MET A 63 -8.56 -16.56 -9.65
N ASN A 64 -7.35 -16.03 -9.79
CA ASN A 64 -6.19 -16.73 -10.34
C ASN A 64 -5.31 -17.34 -9.25
N ASN A 65 -5.00 -16.60 -8.17
CA ASN A 65 -4.12 -17.08 -7.10
C ASN A 65 -4.83 -17.93 -6.02
N ARG A 66 -6.16 -17.89 -5.96
CA ARG A 66 -7.04 -18.67 -5.07
C ARG A 66 -6.85 -18.43 -3.56
N VAL A 67 -6.15 -17.38 -3.15
CA VAL A 67 -6.06 -16.96 -1.74
C VAL A 67 -7.21 -16.01 -1.42
N CYS A 68 -8.34 -16.59 -1.00
CA CYS A 68 -9.60 -15.84 -0.79
C CYS A 68 -9.91 -15.50 0.68
N ARG A 69 -9.16 -16.06 1.63
CA ARG A 69 -9.37 -15.86 3.08
C ARG A 69 -8.04 -15.76 3.81
N ASN A 70 -8.09 -15.30 5.06
CA ASN A 70 -6.98 -15.47 5.98
C ASN A 70 -6.82 -16.97 6.30
N GLY A 71 -5.58 -17.37 6.62
CA GLY A 71 -5.24 -18.75 6.97
C GLY A 71 -6.04 -19.27 8.15
#